data_AF-A0AAE5GTB8-F1
#
_entry.id   AF-A0AAE5GTB8-F1
#
_cell.length_a   1.000
_cell.length_b   1.000
_cell.length_c   1.000
_cell.angle_alpha   90.00
_cell.angle_beta   90.00
_cell.angle_gamma   90.00
#
_symmetry.space_group_name_H-M   'P 1'
#
loop_
_entity.id
_entity.type
_entity.pdbx_description
1 polymer ?
#
loop_
_entity_poly.entity_id
_entity_poly.type
_entity_poly.pdbx_seq_one_letter_code
_entity_poly.pdbx_strand_id
1 'polypeptide(L)'
;MRARSVLEHYLTDFTASKYGRDKSTVANKMADNGATLMLLNGSDDGSNPAAELDGQPLFQEEIQVEGGTWYMTQNYEHRDATFEEILHLVHDYGIGVDGYSQFIGALPNYQAEIRHAQLEALKRDIWGMGSFSKDWIDELANENSLSQEYLASVIDAYYGLWGAYPSQPMRMMEENTGGYGMWGVYIAANRDEVQQRDPIGYQLAEDFFQPYLTYDAHLDPSLSGVFSLQYDENKLYTNQSRYLKDVTVTGNNEVDIVVNALDNNITGNSQLNRVIFSGFKSDYLIGLEGEIVRVTDKVAKRDGINQLENIEILQFKDEDILVSELTRQ
;
A
#
# COMPACT_ATOMS: atom_id res chain seq x y z
N MET A 1 -6.67 13.56 -2.65
CA MET A 1 -7.59 12.39 -2.67
C MET A 1 -6.91 11.14 -2.14
N ARG A 2 -5.68 10.81 -2.57
CA ARG A 2 -4.92 9.63 -2.11
C ARG A 2 -4.79 9.46 -0.59
N ALA A 3 -4.42 10.51 0.16
CA ALA A 3 -4.30 10.40 1.61
C ALA A 3 -5.61 9.95 2.29
N ARG A 4 -6.76 10.46 1.82
CA ARG A 4 -8.07 9.99 2.29
C ARG A 4 -8.28 8.51 1.95
N SER A 5 -7.94 8.09 0.74
CA SER A 5 -8.06 6.70 0.28
C SER A 5 -7.24 5.72 1.13
N VAL A 6 -6.01 6.10 1.51
CA VAL A 6 -5.15 5.28 2.38
C VAL A 6 -5.71 5.22 3.81
N LEU A 7 -6.22 6.33 4.34
CA LEU A 7 -6.90 6.35 5.65
C LEU A 7 -8.15 5.45 5.65
N GLU A 8 -8.99 5.56 4.61
CA GLU A 8 -10.16 4.70 4.42
C GLU A 8 -9.75 3.23 4.35
N HIS A 9 -8.63 2.93 3.67
CA HIS A 9 -8.10 1.58 3.61
C HIS A 9 -7.72 1.03 4.99
N TYR A 10 -6.96 1.78 5.80
CA TYR A 10 -6.61 1.34 7.14
C TYR A 10 -7.82 1.15 8.05
N LEU A 11 -8.89 1.92 7.84
CA LEU A 11 -10.12 1.86 8.63
C LEU A 11 -11.20 0.94 8.04
N THR A 12 -10.95 0.32 6.88
CA THR A 12 -11.88 -0.66 6.30
C THR A 12 -11.77 -1.99 7.05
N ASP A 13 -12.92 -2.50 7.49
CA ASP A 13 -13.06 -3.78 8.18
C ASP A 13 -12.53 -4.95 7.35
N PHE A 14 -11.86 -5.88 8.02
CA PHE A 14 -11.46 -7.15 7.45
C PHE A 14 -11.90 -8.29 8.37
N THR A 15 -13.03 -8.90 8.05
CA THR A 15 -13.71 -9.83 8.97
C THR A 15 -12.90 -11.06 9.40
N ALA A 16 -11.83 -11.38 8.65
CA ALA A 16 -10.93 -12.48 8.94
C ALA A 16 -9.79 -12.12 9.92
N SER A 17 -9.51 -10.83 10.15
CA SER A 17 -8.44 -10.42 11.07
C SER A 17 -8.91 -10.34 12.53
N LYS A 18 -7.97 -10.47 13.45
CA LYS A 18 -8.20 -10.53 14.89
C LYS A 18 -8.64 -9.19 15.48
N TYR A 19 -7.93 -8.12 15.13
CA TYR A 19 -8.15 -6.75 15.59
C TYR A 19 -8.76 -5.84 14.53
N GLY A 20 -8.74 -6.23 13.26
CA GLY A 20 -9.34 -5.47 12.16
C GLY A 20 -10.74 -5.92 11.74
N ARG A 21 -11.37 -6.84 12.49
CA ARG A 21 -12.71 -7.38 12.18
C ARG A 21 -13.80 -6.31 12.11
N ASP A 22 -13.71 -5.35 13.02
CA ASP A 22 -14.57 -4.17 13.13
C ASP A 22 -13.69 -3.03 13.66
N LYS A 23 -13.41 -2.07 12.80
CA LYS A 23 -12.53 -0.92 13.07
C LYS A 23 -13.32 0.34 13.44
N SER A 24 -14.65 0.23 13.59
CA SER A 24 -15.48 1.38 13.99
C SER A 24 -15.03 1.98 15.32
N THR A 25 -14.60 1.16 16.28
CA THR A 25 -14.09 1.65 17.57
C THR A 25 -12.77 2.40 17.41
N VAL A 26 -11.91 1.99 16.49
CA VAL A 26 -10.65 2.69 16.17
C VAL A 26 -10.97 4.03 15.52
N ALA A 27 -11.83 4.05 14.50
CA ALA A 27 -12.23 5.27 13.81
C ALA A 27 -12.92 6.28 14.74
N ASN A 28 -13.84 5.83 15.60
CA ASN A 28 -14.49 6.67 16.61
C ASN A 28 -13.46 7.22 17.60
N LYS A 29 -12.48 6.40 17.98
CA LYS A 29 -11.44 6.83 18.92
C LYS A 29 -10.51 7.89 18.32
N MET A 30 -10.19 7.79 17.03
CA MET A 30 -9.49 8.84 16.30
C MET A 30 -10.25 10.17 16.35
N ALA A 31 -11.56 10.14 16.13
CA ALA A 31 -12.40 11.33 16.22
C ALA A 31 -12.43 11.91 17.65
N ASP A 32 -12.61 11.07 18.67
CA ASP A 32 -12.63 11.48 20.08
C ASP A 32 -11.29 12.10 20.52
N ASN A 33 -10.17 11.58 19.99
CA ASN A 33 -8.83 12.06 20.28
C ASN A 33 -8.40 13.25 19.40
N GLY A 34 -9.26 13.72 18.48
CA GLY A 34 -8.98 14.91 17.66
C GLY A 34 -7.97 14.70 16.54
N ALA A 35 -7.90 13.48 15.98
CA ALA A 35 -6.99 13.15 14.89
C ALA A 35 -7.07 14.15 13.74
N THR A 36 -5.94 14.78 13.41
CA THR A 36 -5.83 15.79 12.35
C THR A 36 -4.65 15.46 11.46
N LEU A 37 -4.90 15.26 10.17
CA LEU A 37 -3.86 15.14 9.14
C LEU A 37 -3.65 16.49 8.46
N MET A 38 -2.41 16.96 8.42
CA MET A 38 -2.02 18.19 7.75
C MET A 38 -1.37 17.86 6.41
N LEU A 39 -2.02 18.24 5.32
CA LEU A 39 -1.45 18.13 3.97
C LEU A 39 -0.67 19.41 3.66
N LEU A 40 0.65 19.27 3.51
CA LEU A 40 1.58 20.39 3.42
C LEU A 40 2.25 20.43 2.05
N ASN A 41 2.52 21.62 1.53
CA ASN A 41 3.33 21.77 0.31
C ASN A 41 4.82 21.63 0.63
N GLY A 42 5.62 21.23 -0.37
CA GLY A 42 7.08 21.09 -0.24
C GLY A 42 7.51 19.74 0.35
N SER A 43 8.70 19.72 0.96
CA SER A 43 9.30 18.58 1.67
C SER A 43 9.39 18.84 3.18
N ASP A 44 9.59 17.76 3.93
CA ASP A 44 10.07 17.84 5.30
C ASP A 44 11.57 18.14 5.32
N ASP A 45 11.92 19.43 5.31
CA ASP A 45 13.30 19.92 5.40
C ASP A 45 13.60 20.61 6.74
N GLY A 46 12.69 20.49 7.71
CA GLY A 46 12.76 21.16 9.01
C GLY A 46 12.56 22.69 8.96
N SER A 47 12.27 23.27 7.79
CA SER A 47 12.00 24.71 7.64
C SER A 47 10.51 25.06 7.68
N ASN A 48 9.63 24.06 7.58
CA ASN A 48 8.19 24.24 7.59
C ASN A 48 7.68 24.53 9.02
N PRO A 49 6.82 25.55 9.24
CA PRO A 49 6.23 25.83 10.54
C PRO A 49 5.22 24.77 11.01
N ALA A 50 5.04 23.66 10.28
CA ALA A 50 4.16 22.57 10.65
C ALA A 50 4.48 21.96 12.03
N ALA A 51 5.73 22.00 12.48
CA ALA A 51 6.09 21.60 13.85
C ALA A 51 5.44 22.50 14.93
N GLU A 52 4.93 23.67 14.57
CA GLU A 52 4.19 24.58 15.45
C GLU A 52 2.66 24.36 15.40
N LEU A 53 2.18 23.42 14.58
CA LEU A 53 0.77 23.12 14.38
C LEU A 53 0.40 21.76 14.98
N ASP A 54 -0.78 21.68 15.58
CA ASP A 54 -1.30 20.42 16.13
C ASP A 54 -1.82 19.53 14.98
N GLY A 55 -1.08 18.48 14.63
CA GLY A 55 -1.51 17.44 13.69
C GLY A 55 -0.37 16.58 13.14
N GLN A 56 -0.74 15.50 12.45
CA GLN A 56 0.22 14.65 11.73
C GLN A 56 0.57 15.32 10.38
N PRO A 57 1.82 15.68 10.11
CA PRO A 57 2.21 16.23 8.82
C PRO A 57 2.27 15.14 7.74
N LEU A 58 1.94 15.50 6.51
CA LEU A 58 2.25 14.73 5.31
C LEU A 58 2.55 15.71 4.17
N PHE A 59 3.77 15.64 3.64
CA PHE A 59 4.27 16.62 2.68
C PHE A 59 4.04 16.20 1.23
N GLN A 60 3.83 17.18 0.35
CA GLN A 60 3.59 16.96 -1.08
C GLN A 60 4.69 16.14 -1.73
N GLU A 61 5.97 16.39 -1.40
CA GLU A 61 7.12 15.69 -1.97
C GLU A 61 7.28 14.25 -1.44
N GLU A 62 6.41 13.83 -0.52
CA GLU A 62 6.36 12.47 0.04
C GLU A 62 5.13 11.68 -0.41
N ILE A 63 4.29 12.27 -1.27
CA ILE A 63 3.09 11.61 -1.78
C ILE A 63 3.33 11.13 -3.20
N GLN A 64 3.55 9.82 -3.34
CA GLN A 64 3.61 9.19 -4.65
C GLN A 64 2.19 9.00 -5.22
N VAL A 65 2.00 9.06 -6.55
CA VAL A 65 0.71 8.79 -7.19
C VAL A 65 0.86 7.57 -8.09
N GLU A 66 -0.03 6.58 -7.94
CA GLU A 66 -0.06 5.37 -8.75
C GLU A 66 -0.04 5.73 -10.25
N GLY A 67 0.88 5.15 -11.02
CA GLY A 67 1.04 5.46 -12.45
C GLY A 67 1.88 6.71 -12.77
N GLY A 68 2.20 7.55 -11.79
CA GLY A 68 3.09 8.69 -11.99
C GLY A 68 4.55 8.26 -12.17
N THR A 69 5.40 9.13 -12.75
CA THR A 69 6.81 8.79 -13.05
C THR A 69 7.59 8.29 -11.84
N TRP A 70 7.37 8.89 -10.67
CA TRP A 70 8.00 8.45 -9.43
C TRP A 70 7.55 7.03 -9.03
N TYR A 71 6.25 6.75 -9.10
CA TYR A 71 5.68 5.42 -8.85
C TYR A 71 6.22 4.38 -9.81
N MET A 72 6.23 4.69 -11.11
CA MET A 72 6.61 3.75 -12.15
C MET A 72 8.10 3.40 -12.09
N THR A 73 8.95 4.37 -11.73
CA THR A 73 10.41 4.17 -11.64
C THR A 73 10.87 3.68 -10.27
N GLN A 74 10.03 3.79 -9.23
CA GLN A 74 10.38 3.48 -7.83
C GLN A 74 11.72 4.12 -7.44
N ASN A 75 11.85 5.44 -7.67
CA ASN A 75 13.04 6.19 -7.25
C ASN A 75 13.01 6.41 -5.73
N TYR A 76 14.06 6.01 -5.01
CA TYR A 76 14.15 6.13 -3.55
C TYR A 76 15.09 7.24 -3.07
N GLU A 77 15.36 8.26 -3.89
CA GLU A 77 15.94 9.54 -3.42
C GLU A 77 15.11 10.14 -2.28
N HIS A 78 13.79 9.94 -2.32
CA HIS A 78 12.84 10.17 -1.23
C HIS A 78 11.90 8.96 -1.12
N ARG A 79 11.26 8.74 0.05
CA ARG A 79 10.26 7.68 0.26
C ARG A 79 8.84 8.21 0.02
N ASP A 80 7.92 7.32 -0.36
CA ASP A 80 6.49 7.59 -0.25
C ASP A 80 6.08 7.45 1.22
N ALA A 81 5.95 8.55 1.94
CA ALA A 81 5.59 8.53 3.37
C ALA A 81 4.07 8.43 3.59
N THR A 82 3.26 8.40 2.53
CA THR A 82 1.79 8.42 2.65
C THR A 82 1.25 7.29 3.54
N PHE A 83 1.79 6.07 3.39
CA PHE A 83 1.35 4.93 4.20
C PHE A 83 1.80 5.02 5.65
N GLU A 84 3.04 5.45 5.87
CA GLU A 84 3.67 5.65 7.17
C GLU A 84 2.98 6.76 7.98
N GLU A 85 2.88 7.98 7.45
CA GLU A 85 2.30 9.13 8.15
C GLU A 85 0.83 8.91 8.50
N ILE A 86 0.06 8.31 7.59
CA ILE A 86 -1.34 8.01 7.87
C ILE A 86 -1.48 6.86 8.87
N LEU A 87 -0.52 5.93 8.88
CA LEU A 87 -0.49 4.89 9.90
C LEU A 87 -0.15 5.49 11.26
N HIS A 88 0.80 6.42 11.37
CA HIS A 88 1.07 7.16 12.61
C HIS A 88 -0.20 7.81 13.15
N LEU A 89 -0.98 8.48 12.28
CA LEU A 89 -2.27 9.05 12.67
C LEU A 89 -3.26 7.99 13.20
N VAL A 90 -3.41 6.86 12.51
CA VAL A 90 -4.32 5.77 12.93
C VAL A 90 -3.83 5.11 14.22
N HIS A 91 -2.52 4.99 14.38
CA HIS A 91 -1.89 4.37 15.54
C HIS A 91 -2.05 5.26 16.77
N ASP A 92 -1.59 6.50 16.71
CA ASP A 92 -1.56 7.42 17.85
C ASP A 92 -2.97 7.77 18.35
N TYR A 93 -3.89 8.04 17.43
CA TYR A 93 -5.22 8.53 17.77
C TYR A 93 -6.28 7.43 17.82
N GLY A 94 -6.07 6.29 17.18
CA GLY A 94 -7.06 5.22 17.05
C GLY A 94 -6.71 3.97 17.85
N ILE A 95 -5.67 3.24 17.41
CA ILE A 95 -5.20 2.00 18.05
C ILE A 95 -4.75 2.28 19.49
N GLY A 96 -3.98 3.35 19.65
CA GLY A 96 -3.40 3.85 20.87
C GLY A 96 -1.95 3.41 21.08
N VAL A 97 -1.19 4.27 21.73
CA VAL A 97 0.20 4.03 22.13
C VAL A 97 0.25 3.99 23.66
N ASP A 98 0.91 2.98 24.19
CA ASP A 98 1.09 2.80 25.63
C ASP A 98 2.16 3.75 26.19
N GLY A 99 2.16 3.97 27.50
CA GLY A 99 3.11 4.86 28.17
C GLY A 99 2.66 6.32 28.30
N TYR A 100 1.63 6.75 27.56
CA TYR A 100 1.05 8.08 27.69
C TYR A 100 -0.47 8.07 27.81
N SER A 101 -1.02 8.91 28.68
CA SER A 101 -2.47 9.10 28.79
C SER A 101 -3.08 9.82 27.59
N GLN A 102 -2.26 10.55 26.81
CA GLN A 102 -2.70 11.31 25.64
C GLN A 102 -3.04 10.42 24.44
N PHE A 103 -2.40 9.26 24.33
CA PHE A 103 -2.57 8.30 23.24
C PHE A 103 -3.34 7.05 23.67
N ILE A 104 -4.22 7.17 24.68
CA ILE A 104 -5.14 6.08 25.03
C ILE A 104 -6.01 5.81 23.81
N GLY A 105 -5.88 4.62 23.23
CA GLY A 105 -6.65 4.19 22.07
C GLY A 105 -7.61 3.04 22.36
N ALA A 106 -8.17 2.50 21.28
CA ALA A 106 -9.22 1.49 21.33
C ALA A 106 -8.68 0.06 21.50
N LEU A 107 -7.40 -0.20 21.20
CA LEU A 107 -6.85 -1.55 21.07
C LEU A 107 -5.57 -1.75 21.92
N PRO A 108 -5.65 -1.65 23.26
CA PRO A 108 -4.47 -1.79 24.13
C PRO A 108 -3.80 -3.16 24.05
N ASN A 109 -4.54 -4.23 23.74
CA ASN A 109 -3.97 -5.56 23.55
C ASN A 109 -3.17 -5.65 22.24
N TYR A 110 -3.64 -5.02 21.17
CA TYR A 110 -2.91 -4.98 19.91
C TYR A 110 -1.63 -4.15 20.08
N GLN A 111 -1.70 -3.01 20.76
CA GLN A 111 -0.52 -2.21 21.09
C GLN A 111 0.51 -2.98 21.93
N ALA A 112 0.08 -3.79 22.89
CA ALA A 112 0.99 -4.65 23.66
C ALA A 112 1.71 -5.68 22.77
N GLU A 113 1.02 -6.24 21.78
CA GLU A 113 1.61 -7.15 20.79
C GLU A 113 2.59 -6.43 19.85
N ILE A 114 2.24 -5.21 19.39
CA ILE A 114 3.14 -4.34 18.61
C ILE A 114 4.43 -4.05 19.38
N ARG A 115 4.32 -3.63 20.65
CA ARG A 115 5.49 -3.36 21.49
C ARG A 115 6.34 -4.59 21.71
N HIS A 116 5.73 -5.75 21.95
CA HIS A 116 6.49 -7.00 22.10
C HIS A 116 7.27 -7.32 20.82
N ALA A 117 6.64 -7.22 19.65
CA ALA A 117 7.29 -7.45 18.37
C ALA A 117 8.46 -6.47 18.13
N GLN A 118 8.22 -5.18 18.39
CA GLN A 118 9.22 -4.13 18.27
C GLN A 118 10.46 -4.41 19.14
N LEU A 119 10.27 -4.79 20.41
CA LEU A 119 11.37 -5.14 21.32
C LEU A 119 12.16 -6.36 20.84
N GLU A 120 11.47 -7.40 20.36
CA GLU A 120 12.14 -8.58 19.81
C GLU A 120 12.86 -8.27 18.49
N ALA A 121 12.32 -7.36 17.67
CA ALA A 121 12.93 -6.93 16.42
C ALA A 121 14.25 -6.16 16.65
N LEU A 122 14.26 -5.20 17.59
CA LEU A 122 15.51 -4.51 18.00
C LEU A 122 16.54 -5.51 18.54
N LYS A 123 16.13 -6.39 19.45
CA LYS A 123 17.02 -7.38 20.10
C LYS A 123 17.67 -8.35 19.12
N ARG A 124 17.03 -8.59 17.98
CA ARG A 124 17.48 -9.56 16.96
C ARG A 124 18.08 -8.89 15.73
N ASP A 125 18.30 -7.58 15.75
CA ASP A 125 18.75 -6.80 14.59
C ASP A 125 17.87 -7.06 13.35
N ILE A 126 16.55 -7.13 13.55
CA ILE A 126 15.53 -7.21 12.49
C ILE A 126 15.09 -5.79 12.07
N TRP A 127 15.09 -4.87 13.02
CA TRP A 127 14.72 -3.47 12.84
C TRP A 127 15.66 -2.58 13.68
N GLY A 128 15.83 -1.32 13.29
CA GLY A 128 16.83 -0.43 13.90
C GLY A 128 18.26 -0.90 13.58
N MET A 129 18.45 -1.49 12.40
CA MET A 129 19.71 -2.12 12.00
C MET A 129 20.80 -1.09 11.68
N GLY A 130 22.05 -1.49 11.90
CA GLY A 130 23.24 -0.73 11.49
C GLY A 130 23.59 0.42 12.44
N SER A 131 24.88 0.77 12.51
CA SER A 131 25.34 1.83 13.42
C SER A 131 24.80 3.22 13.07
N PHE A 132 24.37 3.42 11.82
CA PHE A 132 23.84 4.71 11.33
C PHE A 132 22.46 5.03 11.91
N SER A 133 21.66 4.03 12.30
CA SER A 133 20.32 4.24 12.86
C SER A 133 20.35 4.44 14.37
N LYS A 134 21.50 4.27 15.03
CA LYS A 134 21.59 4.26 16.49
C LYS A 134 21.08 5.54 17.15
N ASP A 135 21.50 6.70 16.66
CA ASP A 135 21.10 7.98 17.24
C ASP A 135 19.59 8.21 17.07
N TRP A 136 19.03 7.82 15.92
CA TRP A 136 17.60 7.85 15.64
C TRP A 136 16.81 6.88 16.53
N ILE A 137 17.29 5.65 16.74
CA ILE A 137 16.65 4.71 17.68
C ILE A 137 16.69 5.25 19.12
N ASP A 138 17.80 5.88 19.53
CA ASP A 138 17.92 6.48 20.86
C ASP A 138 16.95 7.68 21.02
N GLU A 139 16.73 8.47 19.96
CA GLU A 139 15.70 9.54 19.90
C GLU A 139 14.28 8.98 20.04
N LEU A 140 13.89 8.01 19.19
CA LEU A 140 12.58 7.38 19.24
C LEU A 140 12.28 6.70 20.57
N ALA A 141 13.32 6.17 21.24
CA ALA A 141 13.18 5.59 22.57
C ALA A 141 12.80 6.65 23.63
N ASN A 142 13.36 7.85 23.53
CA ASN A 142 13.06 8.95 24.45
C ASN A 142 11.65 9.51 24.24
N GLU A 143 11.18 9.50 22.99
CA GLU A 143 9.83 9.94 22.60
C GLU A 143 8.77 8.86 22.75
N ASN A 144 9.20 7.61 22.97
CA ASN A 144 8.35 6.43 23.02
C ASN A 144 7.51 6.26 21.73
N SER A 145 8.18 6.47 20.60
CA SER A 145 7.68 6.32 19.22
C SER A 145 8.18 5.05 18.51
N LEU A 146 9.05 4.26 19.16
CA LEU A 146 9.62 3.03 18.58
C LEU A 146 8.57 2.05 18.05
N SER A 147 7.43 1.89 18.74
CA SER A 147 6.37 0.96 18.30
C SER A 147 5.72 1.40 16.99
N GLN A 148 5.59 2.70 16.79
CA GLN A 148 4.96 3.27 15.61
C GLN A 148 5.89 3.10 14.40
N GLU A 149 7.15 3.50 14.54
CA GLU A 149 8.16 3.40 13.47
C GLU A 149 8.43 1.94 13.04
N TYR A 150 8.48 1.03 14.01
CA TYR A 150 8.60 -0.40 13.72
C TYR A 150 7.39 -0.92 12.93
N LEU A 151 6.17 -0.58 13.35
CA LEU A 151 4.97 -1.02 12.64
C LEU A 151 4.90 -0.42 11.22
N ALA A 152 5.27 0.84 11.04
CA ALA A 152 5.38 1.46 9.72
C ALA A 152 6.37 0.70 8.81
N SER A 153 7.54 0.33 9.34
CA SER A 153 8.53 -0.48 8.60
C SER A 153 7.95 -1.81 8.10
N VAL A 154 7.18 -2.48 8.96
CA VAL A 154 6.49 -3.73 8.63
C VAL A 154 5.47 -3.50 7.52
N ILE A 155 4.63 -2.47 7.64
CA ILE A 155 3.51 -2.20 6.74
C ILE A 155 3.97 -1.73 5.36
N ASP A 156 4.99 -0.87 5.29
CA ASP A 156 5.59 -0.45 4.04
C ASP A 156 6.11 -1.66 3.24
N ALA A 157 6.85 -2.56 3.90
CA ALA A 157 7.33 -3.79 3.27
C ALA A 157 6.18 -4.76 2.94
N TYR A 158 5.17 -4.86 3.81
CA TYR A 158 4.00 -5.72 3.60
C TYR A 158 3.18 -5.31 2.37
N TYR A 159 3.09 -4.01 2.06
CA TYR A 159 2.48 -3.49 0.82
C TYR A 159 3.50 -3.19 -0.28
N GLY A 160 4.75 -3.62 -0.11
CA GLY A 160 5.75 -3.66 -1.18
C GLY A 160 6.32 -2.30 -1.58
N LEU A 161 6.18 -1.26 -0.75
CA LEU A 161 6.74 0.07 -0.99
C LEU A 161 8.27 0.02 -1.13
N TRP A 162 8.92 -0.90 -0.43
CA TRP A 162 10.38 -1.11 -0.51
C TRP A 162 10.80 -2.26 -1.44
N GLY A 163 9.84 -2.95 -2.08
CA GLY A 163 10.14 -4.19 -2.82
C GLY A 163 11.06 -4.00 -4.02
N ALA A 164 11.12 -2.78 -4.58
CA ALA A 164 12.03 -2.43 -5.67
C ALA A 164 13.40 -1.92 -5.18
N TYR A 165 13.55 -1.54 -3.92
CA TYR A 165 14.80 -1.03 -3.35
C TYR A 165 16.00 -1.98 -3.54
N PRO A 166 15.87 -3.31 -3.39
CA PRO A 166 16.95 -4.27 -3.71
C PRO A 166 17.40 -4.27 -5.18
N SER A 167 16.71 -3.60 -6.09
CA SER A 167 17.11 -3.47 -7.50
C SER A 167 17.76 -2.11 -7.80
N GLN A 168 17.78 -1.19 -6.83
CA GLN A 168 18.28 0.16 -7.02
C GLN A 168 19.81 0.24 -6.91
N PRO A 169 20.45 1.17 -7.65
CA PRO A 169 21.89 1.34 -7.67
C PRO A 169 22.44 2.05 -6.42
N MET A 170 21.64 2.89 -5.77
CA MET A 170 22.03 3.57 -4.53
C MET A 170 21.41 2.85 -3.33
N ARG A 171 22.25 2.29 -2.46
CA ARG A 171 21.83 1.63 -1.22
C ARG A 171 22.61 2.19 -0.04
N MET A 172 21.93 2.54 1.05
CA MET A 172 22.60 3.00 2.27
C MET A 172 23.28 1.85 3.03
N MET A 173 22.79 0.62 2.83
CA MET A 173 23.39 -0.58 3.40
C MET A 173 24.21 -1.37 2.38
N GLU A 174 25.35 -1.93 2.84
CA GLU A 174 26.12 -2.91 2.09
C GLU A 174 25.25 -4.13 1.75
N GLU A 175 25.46 -4.71 0.55
CA GLU A 175 24.82 -5.95 0.10
C GLU A 175 24.89 -7.10 1.13
N ASN A 176 25.84 -7.02 2.08
CA ASN A 176 26.14 -8.06 3.08
C ASN A 176 25.32 -7.97 4.39
N THR A 177 24.53 -6.92 4.60
CA THR A 177 23.68 -6.79 5.82
C THR A 177 22.32 -7.48 5.65
N GLY A 178 21.90 -7.68 4.40
CA GLY A 178 20.66 -8.35 4.03
C GLY A 178 19.38 -7.53 4.24
N GLY A 179 19.43 -6.33 4.84
CA GLY A 179 18.24 -5.48 5.06
C GLY A 179 17.95 -4.58 3.87
N TYR A 180 16.69 -4.56 3.41
CA TYR A 180 16.29 -3.78 2.24
C TYR A 180 15.02 -2.92 2.45
N GLY A 181 14.41 -2.96 3.63
CA GLY A 181 13.32 -2.07 4.00
C GLY A 181 13.85 -0.79 4.65
N MET A 182 13.19 0.35 4.42
CA MET A 182 13.53 1.65 5.02
C MET A 182 15.02 1.99 4.94
N TRP A 183 15.56 2.03 3.72
CA TRP A 183 17.00 2.23 3.46
C TRP A 183 17.94 1.27 4.21
N GLY A 184 17.45 0.10 4.61
CA GLY A 184 18.19 -0.92 5.35
C GLY A 184 18.03 -0.85 6.88
N VAL A 185 17.24 0.08 7.41
CA VAL A 185 16.86 0.08 8.84
C VAL A 185 16.06 -1.18 9.20
N TYR A 186 15.30 -1.71 8.24
CA TYR A 186 14.48 -2.91 8.40
C TYR A 186 14.94 -4.05 7.50
N ILE A 187 14.85 -5.27 8.05
CA ILE A 187 15.42 -6.46 7.42
C ILE A 187 14.72 -6.87 6.11
N ALA A 188 13.42 -6.56 5.94
CA ALA A 188 12.61 -7.04 4.81
C ALA A 188 12.20 -5.91 3.87
N ALA A 189 12.26 -6.15 2.55
CA ALA A 189 11.79 -5.20 1.53
C ALA A 189 10.36 -5.46 1.04
N ASN A 190 9.88 -6.70 1.14
CA ASN A 190 8.60 -7.13 0.58
C ASN A 190 7.88 -8.09 1.54
N ARG A 191 6.57 -8.31 1.31
CA ARG A 191 5.71 -9.16 2.13
C ARG A 191 6.27 -10.56 2.38
N ASP A 192 6.85 -11.19 1.36
CA ASP A 192 7.37 -12.55 1.48
C ASP A 192 8.59 -12.59 2.41
N GLU A 193 9.44 -11.57 2.35
CA GLU A 193 10.53 -11.38 3.30
C GLU A 193 10.04 -11.03 4.71
N VAL A 194 9.00 -10.21 4.86
CA VAL A 194 8.38 -9.94 6.17
C VAL A 194 7.95 -11.26 6.80
N GLN A 195 7.23 -12.11 6.07
CA GLN A 195 6.81 -13.43 6.55
C GLN A 195 7.98 -14.33 6.99
N GLN A 196 9.06 -14.35 6.22
CA GLN A 196 10.18 -15.26 6.46
C GLN A 196 11.15 -14.76 7.54
N ARG A 197 11.34 -13.44 7.62
CA ARG A 197 12.43 -12.82 8.38
C ARG A 197 11.94 -12.09 9.62
N ASP A 198 10.70 -11.60 9.60
CA ASP A 198 9.99 -11.06 10.75
C ASP A 198 8.57 -11.65 10.86
N PRO A 199 8.44 -12.95 11.21
CA PRO A 199 7.14 -13.61 11.30
C PRO A 199 6.23 -13.01 12.39
N ILE A 200 6.79 -12.29 13.38
CA ILE A 200 5.97 -11.60 14.39
C ILE A 200 5.38 -10.34 13.76
N GLY A 201 6.19 -9.52 13.08
CA GLY A 201 5.72 -8.37 12.30
C GLY A 201 4.68 -8.78 11.24
N TYR A 202 4.92 -9.88 10.52
CA TYR A 202 3.95 -10.44 9.57
C TYR A 202 2.60 -10.74 10.23
N GLN A 203 2.62 -11.35 11.43
CA GLN A 203 1.38 -11.64 12.15
C GLN A 203 0.67 -10.37 12.61
N LEU A 204 1.39 -9.32 13.00
CA LEU A 204 0.77 -8.02 13.32
C LEU A 204 0.04 -7.46 12.10
N ALA A 205 0.67 -7.52 10.92
CA ALA A 205 0.05 -7.08 9.68
C ALA A 205 -1.27 -7.85 9.41
N GLU A 206 -1.24 -9.18 9.48
CA GLU A 206 -2.43 -10.05 9.29
C GLU A 206 -3.51 -9.84 10.37
N ASP A 207 -3.11 -9.49 11.59
CA ASP A 207 -4.03 -9.33 12.72
C ASP A 207 -4.89 -8.05 12.61
N PHE A 208 -4.52 -7.05 11.80
CA PHE A 208 -5.27 -5.79 11.67
C PHE A 208 -5.55 -5.35 10.23
N PHE A 209 -4.62 -5.56 9.30
CA PHE A 209 -4.66 -5.00 7.96
C PHE A 209 -5.25 -5.96 6.93
N GLN A 210 -5.57 -5.46 5.74
CA GLN A 210 -6.05 -6.29 4.64
C GLN A 210 -4.86 -6.83 3.84
N PRO A 211 -4.97 -8.01 3.21
CA PRO A 211 -3.91 -8.49 2.33
C PRO A 211 -3.83 -7.74 0.98
N TYR A 212 -4.76 -6.84 0.70
CA TYR A 212 -4.81 -5.99 -0.49
C TYR A 212 -5.26 -4.58 -0.13
N LEU A 213 -4.93 -3.62 -0.98
CA LEU A 213 -5.34 -2.23 -0.88
C LEU A 213 -6.81 -2.12 -1.31
N THR A 214 -7.64 -1.54 -0.44
CA THR A 214 -9.11 -1.55 -0.59
C THR A 214 -9.65 -0.30 -1.27
N TYR A 215 -8.79 0.67 -1.54
CA TYR A 215 -9.17 1.90 -2.21
C TYR A 215 -9.09 1.74 -3.73
N ASP A 216 -9.88 2.55 -4.45
CA ASP A 216 -9.74 2.74 -5.88
C ASP A 216 -8.53 3.65 -6.17
N ALA A 217 -7.52 3.10 -6.85
CA ALA A 217 -6.36 3.85 -7.26
C ALA A 217 -6.64 4.62 -8.56
N HIS A 218 -6.78 5.94 -8.42
CA HIS A 218 -6.87 6.84 -9.56
C HIS A 218 -5.48 7.06 -10.16
N LEU A 219 -5.23 6.44 -11.31
CA LEU A 219 -3.93 6.49 -11.97
C LEU A 219 -3.61 7.91 -12.44
N ASP A 220 -2.33 8.28 -12.38
CA ASP A 220 -1.84 9.60 -12.77
C ASP A 220 -2.30 9.98 -14.19
N PRO A 221 -2.84 11.20 -14.43
CA PRO A 221 -3.37 11.59 -15.72
C PRO A 221 -2.37 11.57 -16.89
N SER A 222 -1.07 11.56 -16.58
CA SER A 222 0.01 11.50 -17.57
C SER A 222 0.44 10.08 -17.93
N LEU A 223 -0.03 9.06 -17.20
CA LEU A 223 0.26 7.67 -17.48
C LEU A 223 -0.18 7.31 -18.90
N SER A 224 0.64 6.53 -19.60
CA SER A 224 0.31 5.96 -20.91
C SER A 224 0.96 4.58 -21.05
N GLY A 225 0.38 3.73 -21.89
CA GLY A 225 0.87 2.36 -22.09
C GLY A 225 0.35 1.41 -21.01
N VAL A 226 1.20 0.49 -20.52
CA VAL A 226 0.75 -0.65 -19.70
C VAL A 226 0.95 -0.40 -18.20
N PHE A 227 -0.14 -0.50 -17.43
CA PHE A 227 -0.12 -0.58 -15.97
C PHE A 227 -0.50 -1.99 -15.52
N SER A 228 0.40 -2.64 -14.78
CA SER A 228 0.20 -4.02 -14.35
C SER A 228 -0.23 -4.07 -12.89
N LEU A 229 -1.36 -4.72 -12.60
CA LEU A 229 -1.71 -5.17 -11.25
C LEU A 229 -1.05 -6.50 -10.93
N GLN A 230 -0.47 -7.20 -11.91
CA GLN A 230 0.29 -8.41 -11.67
C GLN A 230 1.76 -8.09 -11.40
N TYR A 231 2.38 -8.83 -10.48
CA TYR A 231 3.82 -8.75 -10.24
C TYR A 231 4.62 -9.18 -11.49
N ASP A 232 5.58 -8.34 -11.86
CA ASP A 232 6.54 -8.56 -12.95
C ASP A 232 7.89 -8.02 -12.48
N GLU A 233 8.89 -8.90 -12.36
CA GLU A 233 10.24 -8.55 -11.89
C GLU A 233 10.92 -7.46 -12.75
N ASN A 234 10.49 -7.28 -13.99
CA ASN A 234 11.02 -6.27 -14.90
C ASN A 234 10.32 -4.91 -14.75
N LYS A 235 9.26 -4.84 -13.93
CA LYS A 235 8.47 -3.63 -13.66
C LYS A 235 8.47 -3.34 -12.17
N LEU A 236 9.41 -2.48 -11.75
CA LEU A 236 9.67 -2.18 -10.33
C LEU A 236 8.42 -1.82 -9.53
N TYR A 237 7.53 -1.00 -10.08
CA TYR A 237 6.28 -0.58 -9.45
C TYR A 237 5.33 -1.72 -9.09
N THR A 238 5.48 -2.88 -9.73
CA THR A 238 4.61 -4.04 -9.48
C THR A 238 4.87 -4.73 -8.15
N ASN A 239 5.95 -4.36 -7.44
CA ASN A 239 6.10 -4.70 -6.03
C ASN A 239 4.94 -4.16 -5.18
N GLN A 240 4.43 -2.97 -5.53
CA GLN A 240 3.33 -2.31 -4.83
C GLN A 240 1.99 -2.52 -5.53
N SER A 241 1.92 -2.31 -6.86
CA SER A 241 0.64 -2.42 -7.60
C SER A 241 0.04 -3.82 -7.55
N ARG A 242 0.83 -4.86 -7.21
CA ARG A 242 0.31 -6.22 -6.98
C ARG A 242 -0.74 -6.35 -5.87
N TYR A 243 -0.81 -5.36 -5.00
CA TYR A 243 -1.79 -5.32 -3.92
C TYR A 243 -2.96 -4.39 -4.23
N LEU A 244 -2.91 -3.63 -5.31
CA LEU A 244 -4.06 -2.88 -5.80
C LEU A 244 -5.11 -3.85 -6.34
N LYS A 245 -6.37 -3.53 -6.05
CA LYS A 245 -7.52 -4.29 -6.49
C LYS A 245 -8.37 -3.48 -7.47
N ASP A 246 -8.62 -2.22 -7.13
CA ASP A 246 -9.49 -1.34 -7.92
C ASP A 246 -8.65 -0.22 -8.53
N VAL A 247 -8.86 0.07 -9.82
CA VAL A 247 -8.16 1.16 -10.52
C VAL A 247 -9.10 1.96 -11.42
N THR A 248 -8.88 3.27 -11.44
CA THR A 248 -9.53 4.19 -12.36
C THR A 248 -8.47 4.90 -13.21
N VAL A 249 -8.50 4.69 -14.52
CA VAL A 249 -7.68 5.41 -15.48
C VAL A 249 -8.17 6.85 -15.57
N THR A 250 -7.28 7.82 -15.35
CA THR A 250 -7.61 9.24 -15.50
C THR A 250 -6.88 9.84 -16.71
N GLY A 251 -7.07 11.14 -16.95
CA GLY A 251 -6.44 11.84 -18.07
C GLY A 251 -7.05 11.47 -19.43
N ASN A 252 -6.26 11.66 -20.48
CA ASN A 252 -6.69 11.49 -21.89
C ASN A 252 -5.71 10.61 -22.68
N ASN A 253 -5.00 9.72 -22.01
CA ASN A 253 -4.11 8.75 -22.64
C ASN A 253 -4.75 7.37 -22.67
N GLU A 254 -4.38 6.57 -23.66
CA GLU A 254 -4.69 5.14 -23.70
C GLU A 254 -3.85 4.41 -22.63
N VAL A 255 -4.52 3.62 -21.80
CA VAL A 255 -3.88 2.80 -20.77
C VAL A 255 -4.39 1.36 -20.85
N ASP A 256 -3.45 0.44 -20.93
CA ASP A 256 -3.69 -1.00 -20.87
C ASP A 256 -3.50 -1.48 -19.42
N ILE A 257 -4.50 -2.17 -18.86
CA ILE A 257 -4.45 -2.72 -17.51
C ILE A 257 -4.24 -4.23 -17.55
N VAL A 258 -3.19 -4.74 -16.91
CA VAL A 258 -3.03 -6.19 -16.67
C VAL A 258 -3.66 -6.52 -15.32
N VAL A 259 -4.61 -7.45 -15.29
CA VAL A 259 -5.31 -7.86 -14.06
C VAL A 259 -4.45 -8.77 -13.18
N ASN A 260 -4.79 -8.84 -11.89
CA ASN A 260 -4.18 -9.79 -10.95
C ASN A 260 -5.20 -10.85 -10.49
N ALA A 261 -4.81 -11.67 -9.51
CA ALA A 261 -5.65 -12.74 -9.00
C ALA A 261 -6.79 -12.30 -8.08
N LEU A 262 -6.92 -11.00 -7.79
CA LEU A 262 -8.02 -10.44 -7.01
C LEU A 262 -9.25 -10.23 -7.91
N ASP A 263 -10.39 -9.98 -7.27
CA ASP A 263 -11.57 -9.53 -7.98
C ASP A 263 -11.47 -8.02 -8.20
N ASN A 264 -11.22 -7.55 -9.42
CA ASN A 264 -10.91 -6.14 -9.67
C ASN A 264 -12.12 -5.34 -10.17
N ASN A 265 -12.24 -4.07 -9.76
CA ASN A 265 -13.05 -3.08 -10.46
C ASN A 265 -12.13 -2.15 -11.25
N ILE A 266 -12.32 -2.09 -12.57
CA ILE A 266 -11.47 -1.32 -13.48
C ILE A 266 -12.34 -0.34 -14.26
N THR A 267 -12.04 0.94 -14.12
CA THR A 267 -12.71 2.02 -14.86
C THR A 267 -11.72 2.64 -15.83
N GLY A 268 -11.99 2.57 -17.13
CA GLY A 268 -11.23 3.29 -18.15
C GLY A 268 -11.64 4.76 -18.27
N ASN A 269 -10.88 5.51 -19.06
CA ASN A 269 -11.23 6.88 -19.46
C ASN A 269 -11.95 6.89 -20.82
N SER A 270 -12.03 8.04 -21.49
CA SER A 270 -12.70 8.19 -22.79
C SER A 270 -11.86 7.76 -24.01
N GLN A 271 -10.66 7.23 -23.79
CA GLN A 271 -9.76 6.75 -24.84
C GLN A 271 -9.89 5.24 -25.04
N LEU A 272 -9.08 4.68 -25.93
CA LEU A 272 -9.02 3.24 -26.16
C LEU A 272 -8.28 2.55 -25.00
N ASN A 273 -9.03 2.04 -24.03
CA ASN A 273 -8.50 1.29 -22.90
C ASN A 273 -8.63 -0.22 -23.15
N ARG A 274 -7.60 -0.96 -22.72
CA ARG A 274 -7.54 -2.42 -22.85
C ARG A 274 -7.38 -3.05 -21.49
N VAL A 275 -8.08 -4.16 -21.24
CA VAL A 275 -7.81 -5.01 -20.09
C VAL A 275 -7.23 -6.33 -20.58
N ILE A 276 -6.07 -6.70 -20.03
CA ILE A 276 -5.26 -7.85 -20.44
C ILE A 276 -5.39 -8.95 -19.40
N PHE A 277 -5.81 -10.12 -19.86
CA PHE A 277 -5.97 -11.35 -19.10
C PHE A 277 -4.85 -12.35 -19.40
N SER A 278 -4.47 -13.15 -18.42
CA SER A 278 -3.33 -14.07 -18.48
C SER A 278 -3.57 -15.32 -19.32
N GLY A 279 -4.84 -15.68 -19.56
CA GLY A 279 -5.28 -16.96 -20.08
C GLY A 279 -5.89 -16.93 -21.47
N PHE A 280 -6.23 -18.11 -21.98
CA PHE A 280 -6.97 -18.25 -23.23
C PHE A 280 -8.41 -17.81 -23.04
N LYS A 281 -9.05 -17.21 -24.06
CA LYS A 281 -10.44 -16.74 -23.97
C LYS A 281 -11.40 -17.83 -23.50
N SER A 282 -11.17 -19.09 -23.89
CA SER A 282 -11.96 -20.24 -23.47
C SER A 282 -12.00 -20.47 -21.97
N ASP A 283 -11.07 -19.90 -21.20
CA ASP A 283 -11.00 -20.03 -19.75
C ASP A 283 -11.89 -19.03 -19.01
N TYR A 284 -12.52 -18.08 -19.72
CA TYR A 284 -13.31 -17.02 -19.11
C TYR A 284 -14.80 -17.13 -19.43
N LEU A 285 -15.61 -16.62 -18.52
CA LEU A 285 -17.02 -16.29 -18.75
C LEU A 285 -17.14 -14.77 -18.85
N ILE A 286 -17.73 -14.29 -19.94
CA ILE A 286 -17.88 -12.86 -20.23
C ILE A 286 -19.37 -12.54 -20.28
N GLY A 287 -19.79 -11.56 -19.49
CA GLY A 287 -21.16 -11.03 -19.46
C GLY A 287 -21.16 -9.52 -19.56
N LEU A 288 -22.24 -8.97 -20.13
CA LEU A 288 -22.47 -7.53 -20.21
C LEU A 288 -23.77 -7.21 -19.48
N GLU A 289 -23.66 -6.51 -18.35
CA GLU A 289 -24.77 -6.09 -17.49
C GLU A 289 -24.87 -4.56 -17.52
N GLY A 290 -25.75 -4.03 -18.38
CA GLY A 290 -25.83 -2.59 -18.61
C GLY A 290 -24.60 -2.06 -19.35
N GLU A 291 -23.78 -1.27 -18.67
CA GLU A 291 -22.51 -0.71 -19.15
C GLU A 291 -21.29 -1.42 -18.54
N ILE A 292 -21.51 -2.37 -17.63
CA ILE A 292 -20.44 -3.09 -16.94
C ILE A 292 -20.21 -4.43 -17.64
N VAL A 293 -18.96 -4.67 -18.05
CA VAL A 293 -18.51 -5.98 -18.51
C VAL A 293 -17.99 -6.77 -17.31
N ARG A 294 -18.58 -7.94 -17.06
CA ARG A 294 -18.11 -8.89 -16.05
C ARG A 294 -17.29 -9.99 -16.73
N VAL A 295 -16.01 -10.10 -16.38
CA VAL A 295 -15.11 -11.18 -16.85
C VAL A 295 -14.73 -12.06 -15.67
N THR A 296 -15.20 -13.30 -15.67
CA THR A 296 -14.93 -14.30 -14.62
C THR A 296 -13.95 -15.35 -15.11
N ASP A 297 -12.79 -15.43 -14.48
CA ASP A 297 -11.83 -16.50 -14.73
C ASP A 297 -12.30 -17.83 -14.11
N LYS A 298 -12.28 -18.92 -14.88
CA LYS A 298 -12.59 -20.26 -14.38
C LYS A 298 -11.38 -20.96 -13.75
N VAL A 299 -10.18 -20.40 -13.91
CA VAL A 299 -8.94 -20.92 -13.31
C VAL A 299 -8.71 -20.25 -11.97
N ALA A 300 -8.67 -21.04 -10.89
CA ALA A 300 -8.50 -20.53 -9.55
C ALA A 300 -7.15 -19.79 -9.38
N LYS A 301 -7.19 -18.65 -8.68
CA LYS A 301 -6.02 -17.83 -8.31
C LYS A 301 -5.19 -17.29 -9.49
N ARG A 302 -5.81 -17.08 -10.66
CA ARG A 302 -5.15 -16.47 -11.82
C ARG A 302 -5.60 -15.02 -12.04
N ASP A 303 -6.79 -14.78 -12.58
CA ASP A 303 -7.26 -13.41 -12.89
C ASP A 303 -8.55 -12.99 -12.14
N GLY A 304 -9.06 -13.82 -11.22
CA GLY A 304 -10.24 -13.48 -10.40
C GLY A 304 -11.51 -13.15 -11.18
N ILE A 305 -12.35 -12.29 -10.61
CA ILE A 305 -13.58 -11.77 -11.21
C ILE A 305 -13.45 -10.26 -11.41
N ASN A 306 -13.54 -9.80 -12.65
CA ASN A 306 -13.31 -8.41 -13.00
C ASN A 306 -14.60 -7.74 -13.45
N GLN A 307 -14.88 -6.56 -12.90
CA GLN A 307 -15.95 -5.67 -13.33
C GLN A 307 -15.32 -4.47 -14.05
N LEU A 308 -15.68 -4.28 -15.30
CA LEU A 308 -15.03 -3.34 -16.19
C LEU A 308 -16.03 -2.31 -16.69
N GLU A 309 -15.68 -1.04 -16.58
CA GLU A 309 -16.45 0.11 -17.07
C GLU A 309 -15.56 0.97 -17.98
N ASN A 310 -16.12 1.50 -19.08
CA ASN A 310 -15.38 2.31 -20.06
C ASN A 310 -14.11 1.62 -20.60
N ILE A 311 -14.24 0.34 -20.96
CA ILE A 311 -13.17 -0.47 -21.57
C ILE A 311 -13.60 -0.88 -22.98
N GLU A 312 -12.70 -0.70 -23.95
CA GLU A 312 -12.98 -0.97 -25.36
C GLU A 312 -12.50 -2.37 -25.78
N ILE A 313 -11.40 -2.86 -25.19
CA ILE A 313 -10.75 -4.10 -25.62
C ILE A 313 -10.51 -5.03 -24.42
N LEU A 314 -10.92 -6.30 -24.57
CA LEU A 314 -10.50 -7.40 -23.71
C LEU A 314 -9.43 -8.20 -24.47
N GLN A 315 -8.21 -8.24 -23.97
CA GLN A 315 -7.14 -9.05 -24.56
C GLN A 315 -6.97 -10.34 -23.76
N PHE A 316 -7.08 -11.47 -24.46
CA PHE A 316 -6.73 -12.79 -23.95
C PHE A 316 -5.43 -13.27 -24.61
N LYS A 317 -4.94 -14.43 -24.19
CA LYS A 317 -3.69 -15.00 -24.70
C LYS A 317 -3.72 -15.34 -26.20
N ASP A 318 -4.90 -15.66 -26.72
CA ASP A 318 -5.11 -16.14 -28.09
C ASP A 318 -5.92 -15.19 -28.98
N GLU A 319 -6.71 -14.29 -28.41
CA GLU A 319 -7.54 -13.34 -29.17
C GLU A 319 -7.87 -12.07 -28.39
N ASP A 320 -8.22 -11.02 -29.12
CA ASP A 320 -8.81 -9.79 -28.60
C ASP A 320 -10.32 -9.80 -28.87
N ILE A 321 -11.10 -9.26 -27.95
CA ILE A 321 -12.54 -9.00 -28.11
C ILE A 321 -12.80 -7.51 -27.99
N LEU A 322 -13.53 -6.94 -28.95
CA LEU A 322 -14.07 -5.60 -28.82
C LEU A 322 -15.32 -5.65 -27.94
N VAL A 323 -15.36 -4.83 -26.88
CA VAL A 323 -16.50 -4.78 -25.96
C VAL A 323 -17.79 -4.39 -26.68
N SER A 324 -17.70 -3.59 -27.75
CA SER A 324 -18.83 -3.20 -28.60
C SER A 324 -19.48 -4.38 -29.36
N GLU A 325 -18.80 -5.53 -29.46
CA GLU A 325 -19.33 -6.75 -30.08
C GLU A 325 -20.07 -7.65 -29.07
N LEU A 326 -19.99 -7.36 -27.78
CA LEU A 326 -20.69 -8.13 -26.75
C LEU A 326 -22.20 -7.86 -26.80
N THR A 327 -22.98 -8.94 -26.70
CA THR A 327 -24.45 -8.85 -26.63
C THR A 327 -24.88 -8.67 -25.17
N ARG A 328 -25.79 -7.71 -24.92
CA ARG A 328 -26.39 -7.52 -23.59
C ARG A 328 -27.15 -8.78 -23.17
N GLN A 329 -26.95 -9.20 -21.91
CA GLN A 329 -27.64 -10.37 -21.35
C GLN A 329 -29.04 -10.04 -20.83
#